data_AF-A0A7I4B0V5-F1
#
_entry.id   AF-A0A7I4B0V5-F1
#
_cell.length_a   1.000
_cell.length_b   1.000
_cell.length_c   1.000
_cell.angle_alpha   90.00
_cell.angle_beta   90.00
_cell.angle_gamma   90.00
#
_symmetry.space_group_name_H-M   'P 1'
#
loop_
_entity.id
_entity.type
_entity.pdbx_description
1 polymer ?
#
loop_
_entity_poly.entity_id
_entity_poly.type
_entity_poly.pdbx_seq_one_letter_code
_entity_poly.pdbx_strand_id
1 'polypeptide(L)'
;MAEASPPEKVENLPMVQRENSVGGQSDEAGLLSASMFVDACFFRFLVGKGGITKQMLEKDTDVSLQIPSPKEAKQGKYLVIQGESQEALDNAMHQVNTIINQAIKSPQFQYSHFVSIPLALHPQLLESVKAFQKTVLEFDDESGMSNKGIDKSIFVKHTTFHLTLLMLKLWNEELVQNAADCLQKVTPRVHEALEGSPLTITLRGVDCMKGNPAKAHVLYADVEPNDQR
;
A
#
# COMPACT_ATOMS: atom_id res chain seq x y z
N MET A 1 -21.93 -3.97 30.13
CA MET A 1 -20.80 -4.69 29.53
C MET A 1 -21.35 -5.54 28.39
N ALA A 2 -21.32 -5.00 27.17
CA ALA A 2 -21.59 -5.77 25.96
C ALA A 2 -20.24 -5.92 25.26
N GLU A 3 -19.77 -7.17 25.11
CA GLU A 3 -18.59 -7.48 24.30
C GLU A 3 -18.88 -7.04 22.87
N ALA A 4 -18.15 -6.04 22.39
CA ALA A 4 -18.10 -5.73 20.98
C ALA A 4 -17.51 -6.95 20.26
N SER A 5 -18.31 -7.55 19.38
CA SER A 5 -17.84 -8.65 18.53
C SER A 5 -16.58 -8.20 17.77
N PRO A 6 -15.60 -9.10 17.57
CA PRO A 6 -14.41 -8.77 16.80
C PRO A 6 -14.82 -8.30 15.40
N PRO A 7 -14.11 -7.31 14.81
CA PRO A 7 -14.40 -6.88 13.45
C PRO A 7 -14.33 -8.10 12.53
N GLU A 8 -15.40 -8.31 11.74
CA GLU A 8 -15.44 -9.33 10.70
C GLU A 8 -14.15 -9.27 9.90
N LYS A 9 -13.56 -10.44 9.65
CA LYS A 9 -12.45 -10.56 8.70
C LYS A 9 -12.91 -9.88 7.41
N VAL A 10 -12.23 -8.80 7.04
CA VAL A 10 -12.37 -8.21 5.72
C VAL A 10 -11.92 -9.29 4.74
N GLU A 11 -12.87 -10.06 4.23
CA GLU A 11 -12.62 -10.98 3.13
C GLU A 11 -12.05 -10.15 1.99
N ASN A 12 -10.89 -10.57 1.50
CA ASN A 12 -10.22 -9.92 0.39
C ASN A 12 -11.23 -9.74 -0.74
N LEU A 13 -11.40 -8.50 -1.21
CA LEU A 13 -12.08 -8.25 -2.46
C LEU A 13 -11.44 -9.17 -3.52
N PRO A 14 -12.23 -10.00 -4.21
CA PRO A 14 -11.67 -10.88 -5.23
C PRO A 14 -10.95 -10.00 -6.24
N MET A 15 -9.71 -10.37 -6.57
CA MET A 15 -9.05 -9.83 -7.75
C MET A 15 -10.02 -10.03 -8.91
N VAL A 16 -10.49 -8.93 -9.50
CA VAL A 16 -11.24 -8.99 -10.76
C VAL A 16 -10.25 -9.57 -11.76
N GLN A 17 -10.44 -10.86 -12.06
CA GLN A 17 -9.66 -11.56 -13.06
C GLN A 17 -10.06 -10.95 -14.40
N ARG A 18 -9.25 -10.00 -14.90
CA ARG A 18 -9.25 -9.72 -16.34
C ARG A 18 -8.97 -11.04 -17.05
N GLU A 19 -9.80 -11.38 -18.03
CA GLU A 19 -9.89 -12.71 -18.63
C GLU A 19 -8.51 -13.31 -18.90
N ASN A 20 -8.21 -14.41 -18.22
CA ASN A 20 -7.11 -15.29 -18.60
C ASN A 20 -7.60 -16.07 -19.83
N SER A 21 -7.00 -15.81 -20.99
CA SER A 21 -7.26 -16.61 -22.18
C SER A 21 -6.30 -17.80 -22.20
N VAL A 22 -6.82 -19.00 -21.94
CA VAL A 22 -6.13 -20.25 -22.27
C VAL A 22 -6.37 -20.50 -23.76
N GLY A 23 -5.56 -19.83 -24.58
CA GLY A 23 -5.53 -20.07 -26.02
C GLY A 23 -4.60 -21.25 -26.30
N GLY A 24 -5.15 -22.46 -26.36
CA GLY A 24 -4.42 -23.64 -26.83
C GLY A 24 -4.11 -23.53 -28.32
N GLN A 25 -3.14 -22.69 -28.69
CA GLN A 25 -2.47 -22.76 -29.98
C GLN A 25 -1.14 -23.45 -29.76
N SER A 26 -1.08 -24.70 -30.23
CA SER A 26 0.18 -25.42 -30.39
C SER A 26 1.05 -24.65 -31.37
N ASP A 27 2.26 -24.27 -30.96
CA ASP A 27 3.29 -23.85 -31.91
C ASP A 27 3.76 -25.05 -32.76
N GLU A 28 4.55 -24.80 -33.81
CA GLU A 28 5.10 -25.88 -34.66
C GLU A 28 5.99 -26.88 -33.89
N ALA A 29 6.32 -26.60 -32.63
CA ALA A 29 7.08 -27.49 -31.73
C ALA A 29 6.19 -28.35 -30.80
N GLY A 30 4.87 -28.15 -30.80
CA GLY A 30 3.91 -28.93 -30.00
C GLY A 30 3.74 -28.45 -28.55
N LEU A 31 4.27 -27.27 -28.20
CA LEU A 31 4.12 -26.69 -26.86
C LEU A 31 2.77 -25.99 -26.72
N LEU A 32 2.15 -26.13 -25.56
CA LEU A 32 0.97 -25.38 -25.16
C LEU A 32 1.39 -24.02 -24.61
N SER A 33 0.59 -22.99 -24.87
CA SER A 33 0.82 -21.64 -24.37
C SER A 33 -0.40 -21.09 -23.65
N ALA A 34 -0.16 -20.42 -22.51
CA ALA A 34 -1.15 -19.63 -21.80
C ALA A 34 -0.65 -18.19 -21.62
N SER A 35 -1.59 -17.24 -21.64
CA SER A 35 -1.32 -15.83 -21.37
C SER A 35 -2.07 -15.37 -20.12
N MET A 36 -1.38 -14.66 -19.25
CA MET A 36 -1.94 -14.16 -17.99
C MET A 36 -1.65 -12.68 -17.79
N PHE A 37 -2.67 -11.92 -17.39
CA PHE A 37 -2.49 -10.51 -17.07
C PHE A 37 -1.81 -10.37 -15.71
N VAL A 38 -0.73 -9.60 -15.66
CA VAL A 38 -0.02 -9.28 -14.41
C VAL A 38 0.41 -7.82 -14.45
N ASP A 39 0.01 -7.05 -13.43
CA ASP A 39 0.45 -5.66 -13.28
C ASP A 39 1.98 -5.59 -13.14
N ALA A 40 2.62 -4.65 -13.84
CA ALA A 40 4.08 -4.55 -13.93
C ALA A 40 4.79 -4.38 -12.57
N CYS A 41 4.09 -3.90 -11.55
CA CYS A 41 4.61 -3.82 -10.17
C CYS A 41 4.96 -5.19 -9.59
N PHE A 42 4.37 -6.28 -10.11
CA PHE A 42 4.64 -7.64 -9.65
C PHE A 42 5.82 -8.32 -10.34
N PHE A 43 6.30 -7.81 -11.47
CA PHE A 43 7.35 -8.47 -12.26
C PHE A 43 8.63 -8.68 -11.46
N ARG A 44 9.01 -7.72 -10.61
CA ARG A 44 10.20 -7.87 -9.74
C ARG A 44 10.09 -9.04 -8.75
N PHE A 45 8.87 -9.41 -8.35
CA PHE A 45 8.63 -10.53 -7.45
C PHE A 45 8.62 -11.86 -8.20
N LEU A 46 8.10 -11.87 -9.44
CA LEU A 46 8.15 -13.04 -10.32
C LEU A 46 9.57 -13.36 -10.78
N VAL A 47 10.36 -12.33 -11.11
CA VAL A 47 11.78 -12.49 -11.45
C VAL A 47 12.58 -12.86 -10.19
N GLY A 48 12.35 -12.16 -9.08
CA GLY A 48 13.11 -12.33 -7.85
C GLY A 48 14.55 -11.81 -7.95
N LYS A 49 15.29 -11.88 -6.84
CA LYS A 49 16.68 -11.45 -6.79
C LYS A 49 17.54 -12.30 -7.72
N GLY A 50 18.16 -11.69 -8.73
CA GLY A 50 19.00 -12.39 -9.70
C GLY A 50 18.26 -13.38 -10.61
N GLY A 51 16.92 -13.30 -10.71
CA GLY A 51 16.14 -14.23 -11.54
C GLY A 51 15.82 -15.57 -10.87
N ILE A 52 16.20 -15.76 -9.60
CA ILE A 52 16.08 -17.05 -8.90
C ILE A 52 14.63 -17.52 -8.82
N THR A 53 13.69 -16.63 -8.52
CA THR A 53 12.28 -17.00 -8.37
C THR A 53 11.70 -17.50 -9.70
N LYS A 54 12.01 -16.81 -10.80
CA LYS A 54 11.62 -17.24 -12.15
C LYS A 54 12.19 -18.62 -12.47
N GLN A 55 13.50 -18.82 -12.25
CA GLN A 55 14.17 -20.10 -12.53
C GLN A 55 13.61 -21.26 -11.71
N MET A 56 13.30 -21.02 -10.43
CA MET A 56 12.68 -22.02 -9.57
C MET A 56 11.27 -22.37 -10.06
N LEU A 57 10.46 -21.37 -10.39
CA LEU A 57 9.10 -21.59 -10.91
C LEU A 57 9.12 -22.37 -12.23
N GLU A 58 9.96 -21.95 -13.18
CA GLU A 58 10.15 -22.65 -14.46
C GLU A 58 10.55 -24.11 -14.26
N LYS A 59 11.48 -24.38 -13.33
CA LYS A 59 11.93 -25.73 -13.01
C LYS A 59 10.88 -26.58 -12.30
N ASP A 60 10.19 -26.01 -11.31
CA ASP A 60 9.25 -26.75 -10.45
C ASP A 60 7.94 -27.06 -11.17
N THR A 61 7.65 -26.36 -12.26
CA THR A 61 6.41 -26.53 -13.05
C THR A 61 6.66 -27.02 -14.47
N ASP A 62 7.92 -27.20 -14.88
CA ASP A 62 8.32 -27.63 -16.22
C ASP A 62 7.74 -26.72 -17.33
N VAL A 63 7.91 -25.42 -17.15
CA VAL A 63 7.45 -24.38 -18.10
C VAL A 63 8.55 -23.37 -18.39
N SER A 64 8.36 -22.60 -19.46
CA SER A 64 9.08 -21.35 -19.72
C SER A 64 8.17 -20.15 -19.47
N LEU A 65 8.70 -19.15 -18.75
CA LEU A 65 8.05 -17.88 -18.47
C LEU A 65 8.68 -16.76 -19.29
N GLN A 66 7.85 -16.07 -20.08
CA GLN A 66 8.22 -14.81 -20.72
C GLN A 66 7.51 -13.65 -20.03
N ILE A 67 8.19 -13.05 -19.06
CA ILE A 67 7.71 -11.88 -18.34
C ILE A 67 8.01 -10.63 -19.19
N PRO A 68 7.01 -9.85 -19.62
CA PRO A 68 7.24 -8.65 -20.42
C PRO A 68 7.96 -7.58 -19.58
N SER A 69 8.67 -6.66 -20.25
CA SER A 69 9.16 -5.47 -19.57
C SER A 69 7.99 -4.55 -19.14
N PRO A 70 8.18 -3.66 -18.15
CA PRO A 70 7.15 -2.70 -17.77
C PRO A 70 6.64 -1.82 -18.93
N LYS A 71 7.47 -1.55 -19.93
CA LYS A 71 7.09 -0.80 -21.14
C LYS A 71 6.16 -1.63 -22.03
N GLU A 72 6.46 -2.90 -22.21
CA GLU A 72 5.65 -3.83 -23.01
C GLU A 72 4.31 -4.13 -22.35
N ALA A 73 4.27 -4.27 -21.02
CA ALA A 73 3.02 -4.46 -20.29
C ALA A 73 2.06 -3.27 -20.48
N LYS A 74 2.57 -2.04 -20.48
CA LYS A 74 1.79 -0.83 -20.82
C LYS A 74 1.25 -0.82 -22.25
N GLN A 75 1.85 -1.60 -23.14
CA GLN A 75 1.41 -1.79 -24.53
C GLN A 75 0.47 -2.99 -24.67
N GLY A 76 0.00 -3.57 -23.57
CA GLY A 76 -0.93 -4.69 -23.55
C GLY A 76 -0.28 -6.06 -23.74
N LYS A 77 1.05 -6.19 -23.55
CA LYS A 77 1.66 -7.53 -23.49
C LYS A 77 1.38 -8.22 -22.16
N TYR A 78 1.11 -9.52 -22.23
CA TYR A 78 0.79 -10.39 -21.09
C TYR A 78 2.03 -11.20 -20.69
N LEU A 79 2.00 -11.77 -19.48
CA LEU A 79 2.90 -12.85 -19.12
C LEU A 79 2.55 -14.06 -20.01
N VAL A 80 3.54 -14.62 -20.69
CA VAL A 80 3.36 -15.85 -21.48
C VAL A 80 4.02 -17.02 -20.74
N ILE A 81 3.27 -18.12 -20.62
CA ILE A 81 3.69 -19.37 -20.00
C ILE A 81 3.61 -20.45 -21.08
N GLN A 82 4.69 -21.20 -21.30
CA GLN A 82 4.76 -22.26 -22.30
C GLN A 82 5.21 -23.58 -21.68
N GLY A 83 4.56 -24.69 -22.01
CA GLY A 83 4.87 -26.00 -21.44
C GLY A 83 4.25 -27.15 -22.25
N GLU A 84 4.62 -28.39 -21.93
CA GLU A 84 4.21 -29.57 -22.70
C GLU A 84 2.80 -30.08 -22.34
N SER A 85 2.22 -29.65 -21.21
CA SER A 85 0.92 -30.12 -20.74
C SER A 85 0.07 -29.02 -20.11
N GLN A 86 -1.26 -29.20 -20.13
CA GLN A 86 -2.18 -28.29 -19.46
C GLN A 86 -1.95 -28.25 -17.94
N GLU A 87 -1.63 -29.40 -17.34
CA GLU A 87 -1.32 -29.49 -15.91
C GLU A 87 -0.09 -28.63 -15.53
N ALA A 88 0.96 -28.63 -16.36
CA ALA A 88 2.14 -27.78 -16.17
C ALA A 88 1.76 -26.29 -16.20
N LEU A 89 0.95 -25.87 -17.17
CA LEU A 89 0.47 -24.49 -17.29
C LEU A 89 -0.39 -24.07 -16.09
N ASP A 90 -1.31 -24.92 -15.64
CA ASP A 90 -2.19 -24.64 -14.51
C ASP A 90 -1.40 -24.52 -13.19
N ASN A 91 -0.44 -25.42 -12.97
CA ASN A 91 0.48 -25.36 -11.83
C ASN A 91 1.31 -24.08 -11.84
N ALA A 92 1.85 -23.69 -12.99
CA ALA A 92 2.59 -22.43 -13.15
C ALA A 92 1.72 -21.20 -12.87
N MET A 93 0.51 -21.13 -13.44
CA MET A 93 -0.44 -20.05 -13.18
C MET A 93 -0.80 -19.95 -11.69
N HIS A 94 -0.98 -21.09 -11.02
CA HIS A 94 -1.23 -21.14 -9.58
C HIS A 94 -0.03 -20.61 -8.77
N GLN A 95 1.20 -21.01 -9.11
CA GLN A 95 2.40 -20.51 -8.45
C GLN A 95 2.62 -19.01 -8.66
N VAL A 96 2.39 -18.49 -9.88
CA VAL A 96 2.47 -17.05 -10.14
C VAL A 96 1.48 -16.28 -9.26
N ASN A 97 0.23 -16.71 -9.19
CA ASN A 97 -0.78 -16.09 -8.32
C ASN A 97 -0.39 -16.17 -6.84
N THR A 98 0.22 -17.27 -6.42
CA THR A 98 0.73 -17.43 -5.04
C THR A 98 1.82 -16.39 -4.74
N ILE A 99 2.78 -16.19 -5.65
CA ILE A 99 3.83 -15.16 -5.49
C ILE A 99 3.23 -13.76 -5.41
N ILE A 100 2.24 -13.45 -6.27
CA ILE A 100 1.55 -12.15 -6.25
C ILE A 100 0.84 -11.93 -4.91
N ASN A 101 0.08 -12.92 -4.43
CA ASN A 101 -0.63 -12.85 -3.15
C ASN A 101 0.32 -12.69 -1.95
N GLN A 102 1.48 -13.36 -1.98
CA GLN A 102 2.52 -13.20 -0.97
C GLN A 102 3.18 -11.82 -1.06
N ALA A 103 3.43 -11.31 -2.27
CA ALA A 103 3.99 -9.98 -2.48
C ALA A 103 3.08 -8.90 -1.90
N ILE A 104 1.77 -8.94 -2.17
CA ILE A 104 0.79 -7.96 -1.66
C ILE A 104 0.82 -7.92 -0.12
N LYS A 105 0.94 -9.06 0.56
CA LYS A 105 1.00 -9.14 2.02
C LYS A 105 2.37 -8.77 2.59
N SER A 106 3.43 -8.83 1.78
CA SER A 106 4.79 -8.54 2.20
C SER A 106 5.06 -7.05 2.43
N PRO A 107 5.88 -6.68 3.43
CA PRO A 107 6.38 -5.30 3.60
C PRO A 107 7.18 -4.78 2.39
N GLN A 108 7.71 -5.67 1.55
CA GLN A 108 8.45 -5.29 0.33
C GLN A 108 7.54 -4.66 -0.74
N PHE A 109 6.24 -4.93 -0.68
CA PHE A 109 5.26 -4.24 -1.51
C PHE A 109 4.80 -2.99 -0.79
N GLN A 110 5.24 -1.84 -1.31
CA GLN A 110 5.06 -0.54 -0.69
C GLN A 110 3.60 -0.09 -0.73
N TYR A 111 3.21 0.65 0.31
CA TYR A 111 1.96 1.41 0.29
C TYR A 111 2.06 2.53 -0.75
N SER A 112 0.91 2.90 -1.32
CA SER A 112 0.80 3.90 -2.39
C SER A 112 -0.24 4.96 -2.07
N HIS A 113 -1.29 4.56 -1.37
CA HIS A 113 -2.42 5.42 -1.02
C HIS A 113 -2.72 5.28 0.47
N PHE A 114 -3.49 6.22 1.00
CA PHE A 114 -3.95 6.18 2.36
C PHE A 114 -5.29 6.91 2.47
N VAL A 115 -6.08 6.53 3.48
CA VAL A 115 -7.29 7.27 3.89
C VAL A 115 -6.87 8.24 4.98
N SER A 116 -7.31 9.49 4.88
CA SER A 116 -6.97 10.52 5.87
C SER A 116 -8.12 11.46 6.17
N ILE A 117 -8.02 12.11 7.33
CA ILE A 117 -8.80 13.31 7.67
C ILE A 117 -7.89 14.51 7.39
N PRO A 118 -8.27 15.40 6.45
CA PRO A 118 -7.49 16.60 6.16
C PRO A 118 -7.61 17.59 7.32
N LEU A 119 -6.50 17.81 8.03
CA LEU A 119 -6.47 18.70 9.20
C LEU A 119 -6.08 20.14 8.83
N ALA A 120 -5.40 20.32 7.69
CA ALA A 120 -5.01 21.61 7.16
C ALA A 120 -6.19 22.54 6.79
N LEU A 121 -7.44 22.08 6.95
CA LEU A 121 -8.65 22.88 6.79
C LEU A 121 -8.89 23.84 7.96
N HIS A 122 -8.22 23.65 9.10
CA HIS A 122 -8.40 24.47 10.31
C HIS A 122 -7.28 25.51 10.47
N PRO A 123 -7.54 26.83 10.26
CA PRO A 123 -6.49 27.85 10.30
C PRO A 123 -5.76 27.93 11.64
N GLN A 124 -6.46 27.76 12.75
CA GLN A 124 -5.85 27.78 14.09
C GLN A 124 -4.80 26.68 14.24
N LEU A 125 -5.10 25.46 13.75
CA LEU A 125 -4.14 24.35 13.76
C LEU A 125 -2.93 24.65 12.86
N LEU A 126 -3.13 25.26 11.69
CA LEU A 126 -2.02 25.65 10.82
C LEU A 126 -1.08 26.65 11.52
N GLU A 127 -1.63 27.63 12.24
CA GLU A 127 -0.83 28.58 13.01
C GLU A 127 -0.11 27.90 14.18
N SER A 128 -0.75 26.96 14.88
CA SER A 128 -0.08 26.15 15.92
C SER A 128 1.07 25.31 15.37
N VAL A 129 0.89 24.66 14.20
CA VAL A 129 1.96 23.89 13.55
C VAL A 129 3.11 24.79 13.12
N LYS A 130 2.83 25.96 12.51
CA LYS A 130 3.87 26.94 12.14
C LYS A 130 4.62 27.44 13.37
N ALA A 131 3.90 27.77 14.45
CA ALA A 131 4.50 28.22 15.69
C ALA A 131 5.42 27.14 16.28
N PHE A 132 4.97 25.89 16.31
CA PHE A 132 5.79 24.75 16.74
C PHE A 132 7.07 24.62 15.89
N GLN A 133 6.96 24.63 14.56
CA GLN A 133 8.11 24.56 13.66
C GLN A 133 9.11 25.69 13.89
N LYS A 134 8.61 26.92 14.11
CA LYS A 134 9.43 28.08 14.44
C LYS A 134 10.15 27.90 15.78
N THR A 135 9.43 27.50 16.83
CA THR A 135 10.00 27.24 18.16
C THR A 135 11.08 26.16 18.10
N VAL A 136 10.87 25.08 17.33
CA VAL A 136 11.91 24.08 17.14
C VAL A 136 13.11 24.73 16.44
N LEU A 137 12.96 25.39 15.29
CA LEU A 137 14.10 25.99 14.58
C LEU A 137 14.90 27.02 15.39
N GLU A 138 14.24 27.75 16.29
CA GLU A 138 14.83 28.80 17.13
C GLU A 138 15.29 28.27 18.50
N PHE A 139 15.15 26.97 18.77
CA PHE A 139 15.58 26.37 20.03
C PHE A 139 17.11 26.34 20.13
N ASP A 140 17.66 27.24 20.96
CA ASP A 140 19.05 27.21 21.40
C ASP A 140 19.09 26.72 22.85
N ASP A 141 19.67 25.55 23.08
CA ASP A 141 19.83 25.00 24.42
C ASP A 141 20.92 25.78 25.20
N GLU A 142 20.64 26.15 26.45
CA GLU A 142 21.61 26.73 27.40
C GLU A 142 22.81 25.79 27.65
N SER A 143 22.70 24.50 27.29
CA SER A 143 23.80 23.52 27.30
C SER A 143 24.83 23.67 26.17
N GLY A 144 24.61 24.58 25.21
CA GLY A 144 25.49 24.77 24.06
C GLY A 144 25.23 23.82 22.88
N MET A 145 24.23 22.94 22.98
CA MET A 145 23.66 22.23 21.83
C MET A 145 22.72 23.15 21.05
N SER A 146 23.30 24.06 20.26
CA SER A 146 22.56 24.77 19.22
C SER A 146 21.86 23.78 18.28
N ASN A 147 20.67 24.11 17.75
CA ASN A 147 19.91 23.30 16.80
C ASN A 147 20.55 23.12 15.40
N LYS A 148 21.88 23.21 15.31
CA LYS A 148 22.73 23.08 14.11
C LYS A 148 22.52 21.79 13.31
N GLY A 149 21.75 20.82 13.81
CA GLY A 149 21.39 19.58 13.10
C GLY A 149 19.98 19.54 12.51
N ILE A 150 19.07 20.45 12.88
CA ILE A 150 17.68 20.44 12.40
C ILE A 150 17.54 21.43 11.24
N ASP A 151 17.51 20.90 10.03
CA ASP A 151 17.26 21.71 8.83
C ASP A 151 15.77 21.88 8.58
N LYS A 152 15.36 23.08 8.14
CA LYS A 152 13.95 23.40 7.85
C LYS A 152 13.30 22.44 6.84
N SER A 153 14.09 21.81 5.95
CA SER A 153 13.59 20.86 4.95
C SER A 153 12.98 19.58 5.54
N ILE A 154 13.27 19.23 6.80
CA ILE A 154 12.70 18.03 7.42
C ILE A 154 11.23 18.23 7.82
N PHE A 155 10.76 19.48 7.92
CA PHE A 155 9.38 19.77 8.28
C PHE A 155 8.43 19.54 7.12
N VAL A 156 7.33 18.85 7.41
CA VAL A 156 6.20 18.76 6.47
C VAL A 156 5.61 20.14 6.23
N LYS A 157 5.15 20.40 5.02
CA LYS A 157 4.38 21.60 4.71
C LYS A 157 3.11 21.59 5.56
N HIS A 158 2.85 22.65 6.32
CA HIS A 158 1.66 22.73 7.18
C HIS A 158 0.35 22.54 6.37
N THR A 159 0.32 22.93 5.08
CA THR A 159 -0.83 22.74 4.19
C THR A 159 -1.12 21.28 3.82
N THR A 160 -0.20 20.36 4.09
CA THR A 160 -0.37 18.92 3.84
C THR A 160 -0.63 18.15 5.14
N PHE A 161 -0.91 18.85 6.24
CA PHE A 161 -1.13 18.22 7.54
C PHE A 161 -2.44 17.44 7.56
N HIS A 162 -2.37 16.16 7.90
CA HIS A 162 -3.49 15.22 7.87
C HIS A 162 -3.33 14.15 8.93
N LEU A 163 -4.45 13.57 9.38
CA LEU A 163 -4.46 12.36 10.20
C LEU A 163 -4.64 11.15 9.29
N THR A 164 -3.67 10.25 9.27
CA THR A 164 -3.74 9.01 8.49
C THR A 164 -4.54 7.96 9.26
N LEU A 165 -5.61 7.45 8.65
CA LEU A 165 -6.48 6.43 9.24
C LEU A 165 -6.14 5.01 8.75
N LEU A 166 -5.78 4.87 7.48
CA LEU A 166 -5.55 3.57 6.85
C LEU A 166 -4.52 3.68 5.74
N MET A 167 -3.56 2.76 5.71
CA MET A 167 -2.58 2.62 4.63
C MET A 167 -3.05 1.58 3.62
N LEU A 168 -2.96 1.89 2.32
CA LEU A 168 -3.50 1.07 1.24
C LEU A 168 -2.44 0.73 0.18
N LYS A 169 -2.54 -0.49 -0.34
CA LYS A 169 -1.74 -0.99 -1.47
C LYS A 169 -2.64 -1.05 -2.69
N LEU A 170 -2.72 0.04 -3.44
CA LEU A 170 -3.52 0.16 -4.67
C LEU A 170 -2.57 0.37 -5.84
N TRP A 171 -2.40 -0.64 -6.68
CA TRP A 171 -1.35 -0.65 -7.71
C TRP A 171 -1.87 -0.39 -9.13
N ASN A 172 -3.18 -0.25 -9.31
CA ASN A 172 -3.81 0.12 -10.57
C ASN A 172 -5.04 1.01 -10.31
N GLU A 173 -5.53 1.67 -11.35
CA GLU A 173 -6.65 2.63 -11.28
C GLU A 173 -7.96 1.97 -10.84
N GLU A 174 -8.16 0.70 -11.19
CA GLU A 174 -9.33 -0.08 -10.82
C GLU A 174 -9.42 -0.27 -9.30
N LEU A 175 -8.30 -0.59 -8.64
CA LEU A 175 -8.24 -0.67 -7.18
C LEU A 175 -8.42 0.68 -6.50
N VAL A 176 -7.95 1.77 -7.13
CA VAL A 176 -8.21 3.14 -6.64
C VAL A 176 -9.70 3.44 -6.69
N GLN A 177 -10.38 3.12 -7.80
CA GLN A 177 -11.82 3.31 -7.93
C GLN A 177 -12.60 2.43 -6.94
N ASN A 178 -12.23 1.15 -6.80
CA ASN A 178 -12.87 0.25 -5.84
C ASN A 178 -12.73 0.75 -4.40
N ALA A 179 -11.56 1.30 -4.04
CA ALA A 179 -11.35 1.90 -2.72
C ALA A 179 -12.22 3.15 -2.52
N ALA A 180 -12.33 4.02 -3.54
CA ALA A 180 -13.18 5.21 -3.50
C ALA A 180 -14.66 4.84 -3.34
N ASP A 181 -15.14 3.87 -4.12
CA ASP A 181 -16.51 3.38 -4.06
C ASP A 181 -16.82 2.74 -2.69
N CYS A 182 -15.86 1.99 -2.13
CA CYS A 182 -15.98 1.43 -0.79
C CYS A 182 -16.10 2.54 0.28
N LEU A 183 -15.29 3.59 0.17
CA LEU A 183 -15.33 4.76 1.07
C LEU A 183 -16.69 5.50 0.99
N GLN A 184 -17.23 5.64 -0.23
CA GLN A 184 -18.55 6.23 -0.43
C GLN A 184 -19.65 5.35 0.17
N LYS A 185 -19.61 4.03 -0.06
CA LYS A 185 -20.59 3.09 0.47
C LYS A 185 -20.63 3.04 2.01
N VAL A 186 -19.50 3.24 2.69
CA VAL A 186 -19.45 3.25 4.17
C VAL A 186 -19.84 4.60 4.78
N THR A 187 -19.92 5.67 3.98
CA THR A 187 -20.21 7.03 4.47
C THR A 187 -21.48 7.11 5.33
N PRO A 188 -22.63 6.49 4.99
CA PRO A 188 -23.81 6.49 5.84
C PRO A 188 -23.57 5.89 7.24
N ARG A 189 -22.80 4.81 7.34
CA ARG A 189 -22.44 4.18 8.62
C ARG A 189 -21.54 5.07 9.47
N VAL A 190 -20.66 5.84 8.83
CA VAL A 190 -19.83 6.83 9.52
C VAL A 190 -20.71 7.93 10.11
N HIS A 191 -21.67 8.45 9.34
CA HIS A 191 -22.61 9.47 9.85
C HIS A 191 -23.49 8.95 10.99
N GLU A 192 -23.97 7.71 10.89
CA GLU A 192 -24.71 7.04 11.96
C GLU A 192 -23.86 6.88 13.23
N ALA A 193 -22.62 6.40 13.10
CA ALA A 193 -21.70 6.22 14.22
C ALA A 193 -21.24 7.53 14.89
N LEU A 194 -21.44 8.66 14.21
CA LEU A 194 -21.19 10.00 14.72
C LEU A 194 -22.48 10.68 15.21
N GLU A 195 -23.65 10.07 15.02
CA GLU A 195 -24.96 10.65 15.38
C GLU A 195 -25.15 12.08 14.86
N GLY A 196 -24.60 12.38 13.67
CA GLY A 196 -24.62 13.72 13.08
C GLY A 196 -23.71 14.76 13.77
N SER A 197 -22.95 14.37 14.81
CA SER A 197 -22.01 15.25 15.50
C SER A 197 -20.66 15.33 14.79
N PRO A 198 -20.01 16.50 14.77
CA PRO A 198 -18.64 16.62 14.29
C PRO A 198 -17.68 15.75 15.12
N LEU A 199 -16.68 15.17 14.46
CA LEU A 199 -15.60 14.47 15.14
C LEU A 199 -14.62 15.48 15.74
N THR A 200 -14.45 15.47 17.06
CA THR A 200 -13.44 16.28 17.76
C THR A 200 -12.17 15.47 17.95
N ILE A 201 -11.05 16.00 17.45
CA ILE A 201 -9.72 15.40 17.56
C ILE A 201 -8.82 16.35 18.34
N THR A 202 -8.26 15.87 19.45
CA THR A 202 -7.28 16.61 20.25
C THR A 202 -5.89 16.12 19.93
N LEU A 203 -5.01 17.01 19.46
CA LEU A 203 -3.61 16.72 19.23
C LEU A 203 -2.78 17.21 20.41
N ARG A 204 -2.01 16.33 21.04
CA ARG A 204 -1.19 16.67 22.21
C ARG A 204 0.14 15.92 22.17
N GLY A 205 1.23 16.65 22.32
CA GLY A 205 2.56 16.07 22.35
C GLY A 205 3.04 15.60 20.97
N VAL A 206 4.19 14.95 20.97
CA VAL A 206 4.83 14.37 19.78
C VAL A 206 5.33 12.98 20.12
N ASP A 207 5.30 12.11 19.12
CA ASP A 207 5.84 10.75 19.21
C ASP A 207 6.55 10.37 17.90
N CYS A 208 7.24 9.23 17.88
CA CYS A 208 8.03 8.76 16.75
C CYS A 208 7.54 7.44 16.18
N MET A 209 7.60 7.29 14.85
CA MET A 209 7.20 6.05 14.20
C MET A 209 8.25 4.96 14.43
N LYS A 210 7.96 4.02 15.33
CA LYS A 210 8.77 2.84 15.69
C LYS A 210 10.18 3.16 16.20
N GLY A 211 10.55 2.54 17.32
CA GLY A 211 11.95 2.46 17.76
C GLY A 211 12.34 3.57 18.74
N ASN A 212 13.63 3.93 18.73
CA ASN A 212 14.22 4.84 19.71
C ASN A 212 14.07 6.30 19.25
N PRO A 213 13.51 7.21 20.07
CA PRO A 213 13.41 8.64 19.75
C PRO A 213 14.72 9.29 19.27
N ALA A 214 15.87 8.87 19.80
CA ALA A 214 17.19 9.38 19.41
C ALA A 214 17.61 9.00 17.97
N LYS A 215 16.89 8.09 17.32
CA LYS A 215 17.11 7.64 15.93
C LYS A 215 15.83 7.72 15.09
N ALA A 216 14.86 8.53 15.52
CA ALA A 216 13.58 8.66 14.86
C ALA A 216 13.74 9.20 13.43
N HIS A 217 13.12 8.51 12.47
CA HIS A 217 13.03 8.99 11.08
C HIS A 217 11.75 9.77 10.81
N VAL A 218 10.70 9.52 11.58
CA VAL A 218 9.39 10.17 11.44
C VAL A 218 8.91 10.54 12.84
N LEU A 219 8.58 11.82 13.01
CA LEU A 219 7.86 12.35 14.16
C LEU A 219 6.44 12.71 13.73
N TYR A 220 5.47 12.48 14.61
CA TYR A 220 4.07 12.86 14.41
C TYR A 220 3.50 13.51 15.67
N ALA A 221 2.44 14.31 15.50
CA ALA A 221 1.66 14.82 16.62
C ALA A 221 0.75 13.69 17.12
N ASP A 222 0.77 13.43 18.41
CA ASP A 222 -0.01 12.34 19.00
C ASP A 222 -1.49 12.74 19.15
N VAL A 223 -2.38 11.76 19.04
CA VAL A 223 -3.83 11.94 19.19
C VAL A 223 -4.21 11.52 20.60
N GLU A 224 -4.65 12.50 21.40
CA GLU A 224 -5.08 12.24 22.77
C GLU A 224 -6.35 11.37 22.75
N PRO A 225 -6.37 10.22 23.45
CA PRO A 225 -7.58 9.41 23.56
C PRO A 225 -8.70 10.22 24.20
N ASN A 226 -9.84 10.29 23.54
CA ASN A 226 -11.06 10.81 24.17
C ASN A 226 -11.73 9.65 24.93
N ASP A 227 -11.60 9.63 26.26
CA ASP A 227 -12.29 8.68 27.15
C ASP A 227 -13.82 8.94 27.25
N GLN A 228 -14.37 9.79 26.38
CA GLN A 228 -15.80 10.09 26.33
C GLN A 228 -16.51 9.23 25.28
N ARG A 229 -16.69 7.94 25.57
CA ARG A 229 -17.78 7.10 25.03
C ARG A 229 -18.25 6.11 26.09
#